data_AF-E9F5B9-F1
#
_entry.id   AF-E9F5B9-F1
#
_cell.length_a   1.000
_cell.length_b   1.000
_cell.length_c   1.000
_cell.angle_alpha   90.00
_cell.angle_beta   90.00
_cell.angle_gamma   90.00
#
_symmetry.space_group_name_H-M   'P 1'
#
loop_
_entity.id
_entity.type
_entity.pdbx_description
1 polymer ?
#
loop_
_entity_poly.entity_id
_entity_poly.type
_entity_poly.pdbx_seq_one_letter_code
_entity_poly.pdbx_strand_id
1 'polypeptide(L)'
;MITQAAVRAGFGAGVLEDDPGTKNVKLYLVLTVGNAAVAAGGQGDITGVVAGPDDVDILDARRGVRTAGGAGPLKKGSRAWIVKKKEQLERKGKVVKASSKYTGRKRRPAF
;
A
#
# COMPACT_ATOMS: atom_id res chain seq x y z
N MET A 1 -15.28 4.03 4.98
CA MET A 1 -14.37 4.35 6.10
C MET A 1 -13.98 5.81 6.01
N ILE A 2 -14.18 6.58 7.08
CA ILE A 2 -13.94 8.04 7.08
C ILE A 2 -12.46 8.39 6.83
N THR A 3 -11.55 7.56 7.32
CA THR A 3 -10.10 7.66 7.05
C THR A 3 -9.77 7.61 5.57
N GLN A 4 -10.45 6.74 4.80
CA GLN A 4 -10.23 6.62 3.36
C GLN A 4 -10.68 7.87 2.60
N ALA A 5 -11.74 8.55 3.06
CA ALA A 5 -12.20 9.80 2.48
C ALA A 5 -11.19 10.93 2.72
N ALA A 6 -10.64 11.03 3.94
CA ALA A 6 -9.59 11.99 4.27
C ALA A 6 -8.31 11.77 3.44
N VAL A 7 -7.88 10.51 3.27
CA VAL A 7 -6.74 10.18 2.40
C VAL A 7 -7.00 10.56 0.93
N ARG A 8 -8.21 10.30 0.43
CA ARG A 8 -8.59 10.72 -0.94
C ARG A 8 -8.63 12.23 -1.11
N ALA A 9 -8.97 12.97 -0.05
CA ALA A 9 -8.95 14.43 -0.02
C ALA A 9 -7.54 15.02 0.16
N GLY A 10 -6.49 14.18 0.29
CA GLY A 10 -5.09 14.63 0.36
C GLY A 10 -4.57 14.84 1.78
N PHE A 11 -5.32 14.46 2.81
CA PHE A 11 -4.84 14.45 4.18
C PHE A 11 -4.13 13.13 4.50
N GLY A 12 -3.06 13.17 5.30
CA GLY A 12 -2.66 11.98 6.04
C GLY A 12 -3.71 11.71 7.12
N ALA A 13 -4.20 10.47 7.25
CA ALA A 13 -5.28 10.17 8.19
C ALA A 13 -5.01 8.89 9.00
N GLY A 14 -5.21 8.98 10.32
CA GLY A 14 -5.17 7.86 11.26
C GLY A 14 -6.34 7.90 12.24
N VAL A 15 -6.63 6.78 12.90
CA VAL A 15 -7.59 6.72 14.02
C VAL A 15 -6.80 6.49 15.30
N LEU A 16 -7.06 7.30 16.31
CA LEU A 16 -6.57 7.12 17.67
C LEU A 16 -7.73 6.68 18.55
N GLU A 17 -7.51 5.63 19.34
CA GLU A 17 -8.45 5.13 20.31
C GLU A 17 -7.94 5.49 21.71
N ASP A 18 -8.80 6.10 22.52
CA ASP A 18 -8.56 6.47 23.92
C ASP A 18 -9.38 5.57 24.84
N ASP A 19 -8.76 5.07 25.91
CA ASP A 19 -9.28 4.07 26.86
C ASP A 19 -9.86 2.78 26.22
N PRO A 20 -9.05 2.03 25.42
CA PRO A 20 -9.51 0.83 24.73
C PRO A 20 -10.04 -0.22 25.71
N GLY A 21 -11.15 -0.88 25.33
CA GLY A 21 -11.76 -1.95 26.13
C GLY A 21 -12.70 -1.49 27.25
N THR A 22 -12.89 -0.18 27.43
CA THR A 22 -13.91 0.37 28.35
C THR A 22 -15.18 0.78 27.61
N LYS A 23 -16.26 1.11 28.34
CA LYS A 23 -17.46 1.72 27.73
C LYS A 23 -17.25 3.20 27.35
N ASN A 24 -16.16 3.81 27.80
CA ASN A 24 -15.85 5.23 27.61
C ASN A 24 -14.89 5.47 26.44
N VAL A 25 -14.74 4.49 25.53
CA VAL A 25 -13.87 4.58 24.37
C VAL A 25 -14.19 5.82 23.55
N LYS A 26 -13.17 6.63 23.28
CA LYS A 26 -13.27 7.77 22.37
C LYS A 26 -12.40 7.50 21.16
N LEU A 27 -12.98 7.75 19.98
CA LEU A 27 -12.29 7.59 18.71
C LEU A 27 -12.01 8.96 18.11
N TYR A 28 -10.74 9.25 17.88
CA TYR A 28 -10.26 10.49 17.30
C TYR A 28 -9.75 10.25 15.88
N LEU A 29 -10.29 11.00 14.91
CA LEU A 29 -9.74 11.04 13.56
C LEU A 29 -8.62 12.08 13.52
N VAL A 30 -7.37 11.64 13.39
CA VAL A 30 -6.19 12.51 13.33
C VAL A 30 -5.87 12.78 11.87
N LEU A 31 -5.90 14.07 11.48
CA LEU A 31 -5.61 14.52 10.13
C LEU A 31 -4.33 15.36 10.12
N THR A 32 -3.46 15.10 9.15
CA THR A 32 -2.23 15.88 8.93
C THR A 32 -2.22 16.48 7.53
N VAL A 33 -1.82 17.74 7.43
CA VAL A 33 -1.60 18.46 6.16
C VAL A 33 -0.10 18.66 5.93
N GLY A 34 0.36 18.55 4.68
CA GLY A 34 1.76 18.80 4.31
C GLY A 34 2.60 17.54 4.09
N ASN A 35 3.72 17.71 3.38
CA ASN A 35 4.53 16.63 2.80
C ASN A 35 5.39 15.85 3.81
N ALA A 36 5.15 16.00 5.12
CA ALA A 36 5.93 15.32 6.16
C ALA A 36 5.77 13.79 6.13
N ALA A 37 4.63 13.27 5.67
CA ALA A 37 4.43 11.83 5.46
C ALA A 37 5.28 11.26 4.30
N VAL A 38 5.73 12.12 3.36
CA VAL A 38 6.53 11.69 2.19
C VAL A 38 8.03 11.67 2.50
N ALA A 39 8.48 12.34 3.56
CA ALA A 39 9.89 12.33 3.98
C ALA A 39 10.36 10.93 4.43
N ALA A 40 9.45 10.07 4.89
CA ALA A 40 9.74 8.68 5.28
C ALA A 40 9.46 7.65 4.16
N GLY A 41 9.38 8.07 2.89
CA GLY A 41 9.25 7.17 1.73
C GLY A 41 7.92 6.40 1.63
N GLY A 42 6.95 6.70 2.49
CA GLY A 42 5.63 6.10 2.51
C GLY A 42 4.60 7.02 1.85
N GLN A 43 3.90 6.53 0.83
CA GLN A 43 2.75 7.22 0.26
C GLN A 43 1.64 7.34 1.33
N GLY A 44 1.56 8.49 2.01
CA GLY A 44 0.50 8.83 2.95
C GLY A 44 0.45 7.98 4.23
N ASP A 45 1.55 7.34 4.61
CA ASP A 45 1.64 6.51 5.83
C ASP A 45 2.26 7.33 6.97
N ILE A 46 1.45 7.68 7.97
CA ILE A 46 1.85 8.43 9.19
C ILE A 46 2.66 7.56 10.17
N THR A 47 2.88 6.27 9.88
CA THR A 47 3.67 5.37 10.74
C THR A 47 5.12 5.81 10.96
N GLY A 48 5.64 6.78 10.19
CA GLY A 48 6.96 7.38 10.39
C GLY A 48 6.99 8.62 11.29
N VAL A 49 5.85 9.23 11.62
CA VAL A 49 5.81 10.52 12.37
C VAL A 49 5.54 10.32 13.87
N VAL A 50 5.06 9.14 14.28
CA VAL A 50 4.73 8.82 15.69
C VAL A 50 5.63 7.71 16.22
N ALA A 51 6.94 7.82 16.02
CA ALA A 51 7.95 6.94 16.62
C ALA A 51 8.45 7.51 17.96
N GLY A 52 7.56 8.11 18.77
CA GLY A 52 7.94 9.01 19.87
C GLY A 52 7.25 8.81 21.22
N PRO A 53 6.05 8.21 21.33
CA PRO A 53 5.54 7.76 22.62
C PRO A 53 5.62 6.23 22.69
N ASP A 54 6.29 5.72 23.73
CA ASP A 54 6.58 4.30 24.00
C ASP A 54 5.34 3.41 24.27
N ASP A 55 4.12 3.90 24.01
CA ASP A 55 2.88 3.28 24.50
C ASP A 55 1.69 3.39 23.52
N VAL A 56 1.94 3.32 22.20
CA VAL A 56 0.88 3.49 21.19
C VAL A 56 0.88 2.38 20.13
N ASP A 57 -0.09 1.46 20.25
CA ASP A 57 -0.36 0.43 19.24
C ASP A 57 -1.29 0.95 18.14
N ILE A 58 -0.71 1.30 16.99
CA ILE A 58 -1.46 1.70 15.79
C ILE A 58 -1.90 0.45 15.03
N LEU A 59 -3.19 0.14 15.08
CA LEU A 59 -3.81 -0.95 14.29
C LEU A 59 -3.97 -0.54 12.82
N ASP A 60 -2.93 -0.76 12.01
CA ASP A 60 -3.01 -0.65 10.54
C ASP A 60 -3.57 -1.94 9.93
N ALA A 61 -4.85 -1.95 9.56
CA ALA A 61 -5.49 -3.05 8.84
C ALA A 61 -4.84 -3.39 7.48
N ARG A 62 -3.89 -2.57 6.99
CA ARG A 62 -3.09 -2.84 5.77
C ARG A 62 -1.75 -3.52 6.05
N ARG A 63 -1.29 -3.62 7.31
CA ARG A 63 0.00 -4.27 7.64
C ARG A 63 0.00 -5.77 7.32
N GLY A 64 -1.12 -6.46 7.54
CA GLY A 64 -1.26 -7.90 7.23
C GLY A 64 -1.23 -8.24 5.73
N VAL A 65 -1.43 -7.26 4.84
CA VAL A 65 -1.41 -7.47 3.38
C VAL A 65 -0.02 -7.16 2.79
N ARG A 66 0.82 -6.42 3.51
CA ARG A 66 2.11 -5.90 2.99
C ARG A 66 3.33 -6.75 3.36
N THR A 67 3.23 -7.66 4.33
CA THR A 67 4.33 -8.55 4.72
C THR A 67 4.57 -9.74 3.79
N ALA A 68 3.74 -9.92 2.75
CA ALA A 68 3.88 -11.04 1.79
C ALA A 68 4.68 -10.71 0.51
N GLY A 69 5.36 -9.56 0.39
CA GLY A 69 6.02 -9.23 -0.86
C GLY A 69 7.11 -8.17 -0.76
N GLY A 70 8.29 -8.56 -0.27
CA GLY A 70 9.53 -7.77 -0.29
C GLY A 70 10.10 -7.49 -1.68
N ALA A 71 9.26 -7.14 -2.65
CA ALA A 71 9.69 -6.68 -3.96
C ALA A 71 9.33 -5.20 -4.07
N GLY A 72 10.34 -4.34 -4.14
CA GLY A 72 10.18 -2.94 -4.51
C GLY A 72 9.39 -2.76 -5.82
N PRO A 73 9.08 -1.52 -6.23
CA PRO A 73 8.22 -1.25 -7.37
C PRO A 73 8.65 -2.06 -8.60
N LEU A 74 7.79 -2.99 -9.03
CA LEU A 74 8.05 -3.90 -10.14
C LEU A 74 8.38 -3.11 -11.40
N LYS A 75 9.64 -3.19 -11.86
CA LYS A 75 10.11 -2.50 -13.07
C LYS A 75 9.25 -2.87 -14.26
N LYS A 76 8.71 -1.85 -14.96
CA LYS A 76 7.89 -2.04 -16.17
C LYS A 76 8.69 -2.83 -17.21
N GLY A 77 8.06 -3.87 -17.77
CA GLY A 77 8.70 -4.78 -18.74
C GLY A 77 9.51 -5.93 -18.13
N SER A 78 9.71 -5.97 -16.81
CA SER A 78 10.28 -7.16 -16.14
C SER A 78 9.33 -8.36 -16.26
N ARG A 79 9.88 -9.58 -16.16
CA ARG A 79 9.08 -10.81 -16.17
C ARG A 79 8.00 -10.80 -15.07
N ALA A 80 8.36 -10.38 -13.87
CA ALA A 80 7.43 -10.28 -12.74
C ALA A 80 6.30 -9.27 -13.00
N TRP A 81 6.62 -8.13 -13.63
CA TRP A 81 5.61 -7.15 -14.05
C TRP A 81 4.65 -7.73 -15.11
N ILE A 82 5.16 -8.50 -16.07
CA ILE A 82 4.34 -9.15 -17.11
C ILE A 82 3.40 -10.20 -16.50
N VAL A 83 3.89 -11.03 -15.58
CA VAL A 83 3.08 -12.05 -14.90
C VAL A 83 1.95 -11.41 -14.09
N LYS A 84 2.26 -10.39 -13.28
CA LYS A 84 1.24 -9.64 -12.53
C LYS A 84 0.17 -9.03 -13.43
N LYS A 85 0.55 -8.55 -14.62
CA LYS A 85 -0.42 -8.03 -15.61
C LYS A 85 -1.29 -9.12 -16.22
N LYS A 86 -0.74 -10.30 -16.50
CA LYS A 86 -1.52 -11.45 -16.99
C LYS A 86 -2.56 -11.89 -15.96
N GLU A 87 -2.15 -12.06 -14.71
CA GLU A 87 -3.04 -12.41 -13.59
C GLU A 87 -4.17 -11.37 -13.41
N GLN A 88 -3.85 -10.06 -13.50
CA GLN A 88 -4.86 -9.01 -13.46
C GLN A 88 -5.87 -9.09 -14.60
N LEU A 89 -5.45 -9.52 -15.79
CA LEU A 89 -6.34 -9.65 -16.95
C LEU A 89 -7.19 -10.91 -16.86
N GLU A 90 -6.62 -12.02 -16.36
CA GLU A 90 -7.33 -13.26 -16.06
C GLU A 90 -8.43 -13.03 -15.02
N ARG A 91 -8.13 -12.31 -13.93
CA ARG A 91 -9.11 -11.92 -12.91
C ARG A 91 -10.24 -11.04 -13.44
N LYS A 92 -10.00 -10.33 -14.56
CA LYS A 92 -11.01 -9.55 -15.28
C LYS A 92 -11.79 -10.37 -16.31
N GLY A 93 -11.60 -11.69 -16.34
CA GLY A 93 -12.27 -12.59 -17.29
C GLY A 93 -11.77 -12.47 -18.72
N LYS A 94 -10.62 -11.83 -18.96
CA LYS A 94 -10.06 -11.72 -20.32
C LYS A 94 -9.29 -12.98 -20.68
N VAL A 95 -9.34 -13.35 -21.96
CA VAL A 95 -8.52 -14.44 -22.49
C VAL A 95 -7.05 -14.01 -22.49
N VAL A 96 -6.22 -14.69 -21.69
CA VAL A 96 -4.79 -14.42 -21.55
C VAL A 96 -3.99 -15.65 -21.92
N LYS A 97 -2.87 -15.45 -22.63
CA LYS A 97 -1.99 -16.56 -23.02
C LYS A 97 -1.07 -16.96 -21.88
N ALA A 98 -0.88 -18.27 -21.69
CA ALA A 98 0.02 -18.84 -20.68
C ALA A 98 1.42 -18.22 -20.70
N SER A 99 2.05 -18.14 -19.53
CA SER A 99 3.45 -17.72 -19.43
C SER A 99 4.39 -18.84 -19.92
N SER A 100 5.43 -18.48 -20.67
CA SER A 100 6.45 -19.41 -21.15
C SER A 100 7.85 -19.01 -20.67
N LYS A 101 8.86 -19.87 -20.88
CA LYS A 101 10.27 -19.58 -20.57
C LYS A 101 10.79 -18.29 -21.21
N TYR A 102 10.21 -17.88 -22.34
CA TYR A 102 10.59 -16.67 -23.09
C TYR A 102 9.86 -15.38 -22.64
N THR A 103 8.99 -15.45 -21.63
CA THR A 103 8.25 -14.27 -21.13
C THR A 103 9.21 -13.24 -20.55
N GLY A 104 9.18 -12.01 -21.08
CA GLY A 104 10.03 -10.90 -20.65
C GLY A 104 11.48 -10.93 -21.16
N ARG A 105 11.83 -11.85 -22.07
CA ARG A 105 13.17 -11.90 -22.68
C ARG A 105 13.33 -10.80 -23.73
N LYS A 106 14.48 -10.10 -23.70
CA LYS A 106 14.86 -9.13 -24.74
C LYS A 106 14.92 -9.82 -26.11
N ARG A 107 14.20 -9.29 -27.10
CA ARG A 107 14.23 -9.78 -28.48
C ARG A 107 15.38 -9.12 -29.24
N ARG A 108 15.91 -9.83 -30.25
CA ARG A 108 16.93 -9.25 -31.15
C ARG A 108 16.30 -8.09 -31.94
N PRO A 109 17.07 -7.05 -32.30
CA PRO A 109 16.59 -6.04 -33.23
C PRO A 109 16.11 -6.71 -34.51
N ALA A 110 14.93 -6.32 -35.00
CA ALA A 110 14.55 -6.58 -36.38
C ALA A 110 15.16 -5.46 -37.21
N PHE A 111 15.90 -5.83 -38.26
CA PHE A 111 16.41 -4.91 -39.27
C PHE A 111 15.45 -4.92 -40.45
#